data_AF-A0A9X6MRF2-F1
#
_entry.id   AF-A0A9X6MRF2-F1
#
_cell.length_a   1.000
_cell.length_b   1.000
_cell.length_c   1.000
_cell.angle_alpha   90.00
_cell.angle_beta   90.00
_cell.angle_gamma   90.00
#
_symmetry.space_group_name_H-M   'P 1'
#
loop_
_entity.id
_entity.type
_entity.pdbx_description
1 polymer ?
#
loop_
_entity_poly.entity_id
_entity_poly.type
_entity_poly.pdbx_seq_one_letter_code
_entity_poly.pdbx_strand_id
1 'polypeptide(L)'
;MLEVIQRCSGLLQAIGIFDRGEKGVDVTKASQEAYRTVIEGVRKAKQKFIFIFDPTDQVYEDTHRQKLAQGYHIVKHNLLSDTVFLDYENNQKVIMYVSIDTVTSTYEDRGEALSHFLHFLTEKKKIRPIHLVFYQFDLYPIPHIEQFLKESATYNIRTSIVVESHSVLQRIYGKHGAKRIATSCQTTVLA
;
A
#
# COMPACT_ATOMS: atom_id res chain seq x y z
N MET A 1 26.95 7.22 -20.38
CA MET A 1 26.70 5.77 -20.25
C MET A 1 25.37 5.63 -19.51
N LEU A 2 24.47 4.82 -20.07
CA LEU A 2 23.03 4.78 -19.81
C LEU A 2 22.64 4.64 -18.33
N GLU A 3 21.48 5.18 -17.94
CA GLU A 3 20.47 4.36 -17.28
C GLU A 3 19.06 4.86 -17.62
N VAL A 4 18.42 4.10 -18.51
CA VAL A 4 17.03 4.23 -18.90
C VAL A 4 16.19 3.93 -17.66
N ILE A 5 15.62 4.96 -17.05
CA ILE A 5 14.44 4.80 -16.20
C ILE A 5 13.38 4.20 -17.12
N GLN A 6 13.10 2.91 -16.92
CA GLN A 6 12.07 2.18 -17.64
C GLN A 6 10.72 2.76 -17.20
N ARG A 7 10.38 3.89 -17.84
CA ARG A 7 9.12 4.61 -17.73
C ARG A 7 8.00 3.61 -17.98
N CYS A 8 6.98 3.68 -17.14
CA CYS A 8 5.70 3.02 -17.33
C CYS A 8 5.08 3.44 -18.68
N SER A 9 5.49 2.81 -19.79
CA SER A 9 5.14 3.26 -21.14
C SER A 9 3.70 2.93 -21.54
N GLY A 10 2.95 2.18 -20.72
CA GLY A 10 1.54 1.91 -20.95
C GLY A 10 0.57 2.90 -20.31
N LEU A 11 1.02 3.72 -19.35
CA LEU A 11 0.12 4.51 -18.48
C LEU A 11 0.01 5.98 -18.89
N LEU A 12 0.97 6.49 -19.68
CA LEU A 12 1.12 7.91 -20.01
C LEU A 12 0.55 8.34 -21.37
N GLN A 13 -0.03 7.43 -22.17
CA GLN A 13 -0.69 7.82 -23.44
C GLN A 13 -2.12 8.33 -23.26
N ALA A 14 -2.72 8.25 -22.06
CA ALA A 14 -4.17 8.41 -21.91
C ALA A 14 -4.65 9.78 -21.41
N ILE A 15 -3.80 10.70 -20.93
CA ILE A 15 -4.31 11.86 -20.19
C ILE A 15 -3.52 13.13 -20.53
N GLY A 16 -4.08 13.92 -21.46
CA GLY A 16 -3.68 15.30 -21.70
C GLY A 16 -4.39 16.27 -20.75
N ILE A 17 -3.57 17.16 -20.15
CA ILE A 17 -3.78 18.62 -19.92
C ILE A 17 -4.76 19.13 -18.81
N PHE A 18 -4.14 19.80 -17.82
CA PHE A 18 -4.34 21.10 -17.10
C PHE A 18 -5.54 21.46 -16.16
N ASP A 19 -5.20 21.75 -14.88
CA ASP A 19 -5.12 23.07 -14.19
C ASP A 19 -6.28 23.72 -13.37
N ARG A 20 -5.84 24.35 -12.25
CA ARG A 20 -6.35 25.48 -11.44
C ARG A 20 -7.32 25.29 -10.25
N GLY A 21 -6.87 25.75 -9.06
CA GLY A 21 -7.67 26.66 -8.20
C GLY A 21 -7.86 26.35 -6.69
N GLU A 22 -7.01 26.98 -5.85
CA GLU A 22 -7.19 27.50 -4.47
C GLU A 22 -7.61 26.65 -3.22
N LYS A 23 -6.64 26.63 -2.27
CA LYS A 23 -6.64 26.92 -0.80
C LYS A 23 -7.54 26.15 0.18
N GLY A 24 -6.86 25.42 1.09
CA GLY A 24 -7.36 25.09 2.44
C GLY A 24 -6.51 24.04 3.17
N VAL A 25 -5.80 24.48 4.23
CA VAL A 25 -5.07 23.69 5.26
C VAL A 25 -3.98 22.73 4.75
N ASP A 26 -2.72 23.15 4.88
CA ASP A 26 -1.52 22.33 4.66
C ASP A 26 -1.42 21.21 5.72
N VAL A 27 -2.12 20.12 5.45
CA VAL A 27 -1.48 18.80 5.54
C VAL A 27 -1.20 18.48 4.09
N THR A 28 0.07 18.39 3.70
CA THR A 28 0.47 17.98 2.34
C THR A 28 0.07 16.52 2.16
N LYS A 29 -1.24 16.27 1.99
CA LYS A 29 -1.81 15.02 1.55
C LYS A 29 -1.13 14.78 0.21
N ALA A 30 -0.41 13.65 0.10
CA ALA A 30 -0.18 12.91 -1.13
C ALA A 30 -0.95 13.55 -2.29
N SER A 31 -0.25 14.29 -3.18
CA SER A 31 -0.87 15.23 -4.14
C SER A 31 -2.18 14.65 -4.72
N GLN A 32 -3.24 15.44 -4.88
CA GLN A 32 -4.57 14.89 -5.23
C GLN A 32 -4.56 13.91 -6.43
N GLU A 33 -3.62 14.09 -7.37
CA GLU A 33 -3.32 13.19 -8.49
C GLU A 33 -2.78 11.82 -8.07
N ALA A 34 -1.88 11.79 -7.09
CA ALA A 34 -1.38 10.59 -6.45
C ALA A 34 -2.49 9.77 -5.80
N TYR A 35 -3.31 10.44 -5.00
CA TYR A 35 -4.46 9.81 -4.37
C TYR A 35 -5.38 9.19 -5.43
N ARG A 36 -5.73 9.95 -6.47
CA ARG A 36 -6.51 9.44 -7.62
C ARG A 36 -5.85 8.23 -8.27
N THR A 37 -4.53 8.23 -8.44
CA THR A 37 -3.79 7.11 -9.02
C THR A 37 -3.91 5.85 -8.18
N VAL A 38 -3.79 5.97 -6.85
CA VAL A 38 -3.96 4.84 -5.92
C VAL A 38 -5.39 4.33 -5.97
N ILE A 39 -6.38 5.22 -5.87
CA ILE A 39 -7.81 4.86 -5.91
C ILE A 39 -8.14 4.15 -7.23
N GLU A 40 -7.72 4.69 -8.36
CA GLU A 40 -7.93 4.06 -9.66
C GLU A 40 -7.21 2.71 -9.78
N GLY A 41 -6.00 2.62 -9.23
CA GLY A 41 -5.25 1.36 -9.13
C GLY A 41 -6.01 0.30 -8.34
N VAL A 42 -6.53 0.66 -7.16
CA VAL A 42 -7.37 -0.21 -6.32
C VAL A 42 -8.63 -0.60 -7.07
N ARG A 43 -9.37 0.36 -7.64
CA ARG A 43 -10.62 0.11 -8.40
C ARG A 43 -10.42 -0.87 -9.56
N LYS A 44 -9.29 -0.78 -10.25
CA LYS A 44 -8.95 -1.64 -11.41
C LYS A 44 -8.27 -2.95 -11.02
N ALA A 45 -7.76 -3.08 -9.79
CA ALA A 45 -7.11 -4.28 -9.31
C ALA A 45 -8.04 -5.50 -9.42
N LYS A 46 -7.52 -6.59 -10.00
CA LYS A 46 -8.24 -7.86 -10.23
C LYS A 46 -7.70 -9.02 -9.38
N GLN A 47 -6.67 -8.75 -8.58
CA GLN A 47 -6.06 -9.71 -7.66
C GLN A 47 -7.13 -10.20 -6.68
N LYS A 48 -7.12 -11.51 -6.40
CA LYS A 48 -8.11 -12.12 -5.50
C LYS A 48 -7.97 -11.61 -4.07
N PHE A 49 -6.74 -11.43 -3.59
CA PHE A 49 -6.46 -11.04 -2.21
C PHE A 49 -5.68 -9.74 -2.20
N ILE A 50 -6.32 -8.67 -1.73
CA ILE A 50 -5.77 -7.32 -1.67
C ILE A 50 -5.86 -6.85 -0.22
N PHE A 51 -4.76 -6.37 0.33
CA PHE A 51 -4.70 -5.80 1.66
C PHE A 51 -4.19 -4.37 1.55
N ILE A 52 -4.97 -3.42 2.03
CA ILE A 52 -4.68 -2.00 1.92
C ILE A 52 -4.47 -1.47 3.33
N PHE A 53 -3.26 -1.04 3.61
CA PHE A 53 -2.90 -0.34 4.83
C PHE A 53 -3.16 1.14 4.63
N ASP A 54 -4.10 1.68 5.39
CA ASP A 54 -4.58 3.05 5.25
C ASP A 54 -4.86 3.63 6.65
N PRO A 55 -4.05 4.58 7.13
CA PRO A 55 -4.25 5.20 8.44
C PRO A 55 -5.44 6.18 8.44
N THR A 56 -5.99 6.52 7.28
CA THR A 56 -7.05 7.55 7.12
C THR A 56 -8.43 6.97 6.84
N ASP A 57 -8.54 5.67 6.59
CA ASP A 57 -9.74 5.00 6.07
C ASP A 57 -10.28 5.57 4.73
N GLN A 58 -9.61 6.55 4.13
CA GLN A 58 -10.08 7.27 2.95
C GLN A 58 -10.14 6.36 1.70
N VAL A 59 -9.25 5.37 1.58
CA VAL A 59 -9.29 4.39 0.48
C VAL A 59 -10.49 3.46 0.63
N TYR A 60 -10.89 3.11 1.86
CA TYR A 60 -12.10 2.35 2.11
C TYR A 60 -13.33 3.12 1.65
N GLU A 61 -13.49 4.37 2.13
CA GLU A 61 -14.66 5.19 1.82
C GLU A 61 -14.88 5.33 0.30
N ASP A 62 -13.79 5.49 -0.45
CA ASP A 62 -13.84 5.75 -1.90
C ASP A 62 -13.94 4.50 -2.78
N THR A 63 -13.69 3.29 -2.25
CA THR A 63 -13.57 2.07 -3.09
C THR A 63 -14.45 0.90 -2.65
N HIS A 64 -14.93 0.84 -1.40
CA HIS A 64 -15.60 -0.35 -0.88
C HIS A 64 -16.85 -0.75 -1.66
N ARG A 65 -17.73 0.22 -2.01
CA ARG A 65 -18.97 -0.06 -2.76
C ARG A 65 -18.70 -0.67 -4.12
N GLN A 66 -17.71 -0.13 -4.84
CA GLN A 66 -17.32 -0.66 -6.14
C GLN A 66 -16.69 -2.04 -6.01
N LYS A 67 -15.86 -2.27 -5.00
CA LYS A 67 -15.24 -3.58 -4.77
C LYS A 67 -16.28 -4.64 -4.41
N LEU A 68 -17.27 -4.29 -3.60
CA LEU A 68 -18.41 -5.14 -3.32
C LEU A 68 -19.16 -5.51 -4.61
N ALA A 69 -19.43 -4.53 -5.48
CA ALA A 69 -20.05 -4.77 -6.79
C ALA A 69 -19.20 -5.64 -7.74
N GLN A 70 -17.87 -5.66 -7.56
CA GLN A 70 -16.94 -6.54 -8.28
C GLN A 70 -16.87 -7.97 -7.69
N GLY A 71 -17.67 -8.26 -6.66
CA GLY A 71 -17.75 -9.55 -5.98
C GLY A 71 -16.65 -9.77 -4.94
N TYR A 72 -16.04 -8.70 -4.42
CA TYR A 72 -15.12 -8.81 -3.29
C TYR A 72 -15.89 -8.90 -1.97
N HIS A 73 -15.44 -9.80 -1.09
CA HIS A 73 -15.72 -9.72 0.33
C HIS A 73 -14.90 -8.57 0.93
N ILE A 74 -15.59 -7.65 1.60
CA ILE A 74 -15.01 -6.46 2.19
C ILE A 74 -14.73 -6.72 3.66
N VAL A 75 -13.48 -6.52 4.09
CA VAL A 75 -13.08 -6.72 5.48
C VAL A 75 -12.41 -5.45 6.00
N LYS A 76 -12.79 -5.01 7.19
CA LYS A 76 -12.05 -4.00 7.95
C LYS A 76 -11.27 -4.71 9.06
N HIS A 77 -10.03 -4.30 9.26
CA HIS A 77 -9.18 -4.85 10.30
C HIS A 77 -8.30 -3.74 10.88
N ASN A 78 -8.00 -3.79 12.18
CA ASN A 78 -7.03 -2.91 12.80
C ASN A 78 -5.72 -3.66 12.95
N LEU A 79 -4.62 -3.12 12.40
CA LEU A 79 -3.30 -3.76 12.42
C LEU A 79 -2.85 -4.18 13.83
N LEU A 80 -3.18 -3.39 14.85
CA LEU A 80 -2.77 -3.64 16.23
C LEU A 80 -3.73 -4.58 16.98
N SER A 81 -4.71 -5.16 16.28
CA SER A 81 -5.65 -6.11 16.87
C SER A 81 -5.04 -7.51 16.87
N ASP A 82 -5.12 -8.18 18.02
CA ASP A 82 -4.52 -9.51 18.25
C ASP A 82 -5.13 -10.66 17.43
N THR A 83 -6.16 -10.41 16.63
CA THR A 83 -6.88 -11.48 15.94
C THR A 83 -7.30 -11.10 14.53
N VAL A 84 -6.64 -11.74 13.55
CA VAL A 84 -7.06 -11.74 12.15
C VAL A 84 -7.54 -13.14 11.81
N PHE A 85 -8.81 -13.29 11.44
CA PHE A 85 -9.30 -14.55 10.88
C PHE A 85 -9.26 -14.48 9.34
N LEU A 86 -8.26 -15.14 8.75
CA LEU A 86 -8.17 -15.39 7.31
C LEU A 86 -8.42 -16.89 7.06
N ASP A 87 -9.69 -17.29 7.06
CA ASP A 87 -10.11 -18.59 6.56
C ASP A 87 -10.98 -18.39 5.31
N TYR A 88 -10.29 -18.12 4.20
CA TYR A 88 -10.92 -17.88 2.92
C TYR A 88 -10.69 -19.04 1.97
N GLU A 89 -11.72 -19.35 1.20
CA GLU A 89 -11.63 -20.31 0.13
C GLU A 89 -10.86 -19.72 -1.07
N ASN A 90 -10.18 -20.58 -1.84
CA ASN A 90 -9.36 -20.15 -2.98
C ASN A 90 -10.18 -19.51 -4.12
N ASN A 91 -11.51 -19.68 -4.14
CA ASN A 91 -12.41 -19.06 -5.11
C ASN A 91 -12.84 -17.63 -4.69
N GLN A 92 -12.68 -17.25 -3.42
CA GLN A 92 -13.12 -15.96 -2.91
C GLN A 92 -12.20 -14.84 -3.37
N LYS A 93 -12.80 -13.66 -3.55
CA LYS A 93 -12.07 -12.39 -3.67
C LYS A 93 -12.23 -11.64 -2.36
N VAL A 94 -11.14 -11.22 -1.75
CA VAL A 94 -11.13 -10.49 -0.49
C VAL A 94 -10.32 -9.22 -0.67
N ILE A 95 -10.89 -8.12 -0.22
CA ILE A 95 -10.17 -6.88 0.00
C ILE A 95 -10.28 -6.52 1.48
N MET A 96 -9.14 -6.44 2.13
CA MET A 96 -9.03 -6.05 3.53
C MET A 96 -8.48 -4.63 3.61
N TYR A 97 -9.21 -3.76 4.27
CA TYR A 97 -8.77 -2.42 4.63
C TYR A 97 -8.25 -2.49 6.06
N VAL A 98 -6.94 -2.32 6.19
CA VAL A 98 -6.20 -2.42 7.43
C VAL A 98 -5.95 -1.01 7.95
N SER A 99 -6.65 -0.63 9.01
CA SER A 99 -6.44 0.63 9.70
C SER A 99 -5.15 0.57 10.51
N ILE A 100 -4.42 1.68 10.54
CA ILE A 100 -3.20 1.83 11.33
C ILE A 100 -3.41 2.99 12.29
N ASP A 101 -3.40 2.69 13.58
CA ASP A 101 -3.40 3.75 14.59
C ASP A 101 -2.04 4.44 14.59
N THR A 102 -2.00 5.70 14.20
CA THR A 102 -0.77 6.53 14.21
C THR A 102 -0.70 7.48 15.40
N VAL A 103 -1.77 7.55 16.19
CA VAL A 103 -1.93 8.48 17.32
C VAL A 103 -1.44 7.85 18.61
N THR A 104 -1.81 6.59 18.85
CA THR A 104 -1.52 5.92 20.13
C THR A 104 -0.38 4.92 20.04
N SER A 105 0.01 4.49 18.83
CA SER A 105 1.05 3.47 18.64
C SER A 105 2.45 4.05 18.43
N THR A 106 3.45 3.33 18.92
CA THR A 106 4.85 3.63 18.67
C THR A 106 5.30 3.11 17.30
N TYR A 107 6.52 3.50 16.89
CA TYR A 107 7.13 2.99 15.67
C TYR A 107 7.37 1.48 15.78
N GLU A 108 7.80 1.02 16.96
CA GLU A 108 8.08 -0.36 17.30
C GLU A 108 6.81 -1.22 17.29
N ASP A 109 5.73 -0.76 17.93
CA ASP A 109 4.44 -1.49 17.98
C ASP A 109 3.94 -1.82 16.56
N ARG A 110 4.02 -0.85 15.65
CA ARG A 110 3.62 -1.03 14.25
C ARG A 110 4.51 -2.04 13.51
N GLY A 111 5.80 -2.06 13.83
CA GLY A 111 6.75 -3.02 13.26
C GLY A 111 6.49 -4.44 13.70
N GLU A 112 6.27 -4.64 15.00
CA GLU A 112 5.92 -5.94 15.57
C GLU A 112 4.59 -6.44 14.99
N ALA A 113 3.55 -5.60 14.99
CA ALA A 113 2.26 -5.95 14.45
C ALA A 113 2.31 -6.30 12.95
N LEU A 114 3.04 -5.52 12.13
CA LEU A 114 3.22 -5.88 10.72
C LEU A 114 3.99 -7.20 10.56
N SER A 115 5.00 -7.44 11.39
CA SER A 115 5.79 -8.67 11.32
C SER A 115 4.92 -9.90 11.63
N HIS A 116 4.10 -9.83 12.68
CA HIS A 116 3.10 -10.86 12.99
C HIS A 116 2.08 -11.03 11.86
N PHE A 117 1.58 -9.93 11.32
CA PHE A 117 0.65 -9.95 10.20
C PHE A 117 1.27 -10.61 8.95
N LEU A 118 2.51 -10.27 8.60
CA LEU A 118 3.22 -10.90 7.48
C LEU A 118 3.39 -12.38 7.74
N HIS A 119 3.90 -12.75 8.91
CA HIS A 119 4.14 -14.13 9.28
C HIS A 119 2.86 -14.94 9.08
N PHE A 120 1.73 -14.45 9.60
CA PHE A 120 0.43 -15.04 9.40
C PHE A 120 0.04 -15.18 7.92
N LEU A 121 0.26 -14.16 7.08
CA LEU A 121 0.02 -14.27 5.63
C LEU A 121 0.91 -15.32 4.96
N THR A 122 2.16 -15.49 5.42
CA THR A 122 3.07 -16.50 4.86
C THR A 122 2.58 -17.92 5.15
N GLU A 123 1.95 -18.16 6.31
CA GLU A 123 1.39 -19.47 6.66
C GLU A 123 0.16 -19.83 5.81
N LYS A 124 -0.60 -18.82 5.37
CA LYS A 124 -1.85 -19.00 4.60
C LYS A 124 -1.60 -19.21 3.11
N LYS A 125 -1.09 -20.40 2.74
CA LYS A 125 -0.80 -20.76 1.34
C LYS A 125 -2.00 -20.69 0.39
N LYS A 126 -3.23 -20.86 0.90
CA LYS A 126 -4.48 -20.89 0.09
C LYS A 126 -4.88 -19.53 -0.47
N ILE A 127 -4.38 -18.43 0.09
CA ILE A 127 -4.79 -17.06 -0.29
C ILE A 127 -3.75 -16.35 -1.18
N ARG A 128 -2.88 -17.11 -1.86
CA ARG A 128 -1.87 -16.56 -2.77
C ARG A 128 -2.40 -16.51 -4.21
N PRO A 129 -1.99 -15.54 -5.05
CA PRO A 129 -1.09 -14.41 -4.76
C PRO A 129 -1.76 -13.32 -3.92
N ILE A 130 -0.95 -12.61 -3.13
CA ILE A 130 -1.38 -11.50 -2.27
C ILE A 130 -0.83 -10.19 -2.83
N HIS A 131 -1.63 -9.12 -2.80
CA HIS A 131 -1.18 -7.76 -3.06
C HIS A 131 -1.35 -6.90 -1.81
N LEU A 132 -0.24 -6.42 -1.26
CA LEU A 132 -0.20 -5.45 -0.18
C LEU A 132 -0.02 -4.04 -0.74
N VAL A 133 -0.82 -3.11 -0.25
CA VAL A 133 -0.77 -1.69 -0.63
C VAL A 133 -0.61 -0.87 0.63
N PHE A 134 0.52 -0.18 0.78
CA PHE A 134 0.78 0.76 1.86
C PHE A 134 0.50 2.18 1.36
N TYR A 135 -0.67 2.73 1.72
CA TYR A 135 -1.10 4.07 1.31
C TYR A 135 -0.65 5.13 2.31
N GLN A 136 -0.02 6.23 1.88
CA GLN A 136 0.56 7.27 2.75
C GLN A 136 1.57 6.73 3.76
N PHE A 137 2.46 5.87 3.30
CA PHE A 137 3.43 5.17 4.15
C PHE A 137 4.36 6.12 4.94
N ASP A 138 4.51 7.36 4.49
CA ASP A 138 5.20 8.43 5.20
C ASP A 138 4.58 8.81 6.56
N LEU A 139 3.27 8.59 6.75
CA LEU A 139 2.57 8.87 8.01
C LEU A 139 2.79 7.80 9.09
N TYR A 140 3.21 6.61 8.69
CA TYR A 140 3.40 5.46 9.56
C TYR A 140 4.56 4.61 9.07
N PRO A 141 5.78 5.16 9.01
CA PRO A 141 6.92 4.34 8.61
C PRO A 141 6.99 3.12 9.52
N ILE A 142 7.39 1.99 8.94
CA ILE A 142 7.43 0.71 9.64
C ILE A 142 8.90 0.26 9.78
N PRO A 143 9.31 -0.18 10.99
CA PRO A 143 10.62 -0.79 11.21
C PRO A 143 10.89 -1.95 10.26
N HIS A 144 12.15 -2.12 9.86
CA HIS A 144 12.62 -3.30 9.11
C HIS A 144 11.85 -3.63 7.81
N ILE A 145 11.14 -2.66 7.21
CA ILE A 145 10.37 -2.87 5.98
C ILE A 145 11.18 -3.51 4.84
N GLU A 146 12.49 -3.23 4.78
CA GLU A 146 13.39 -3.84 3.79
C GLU A 146 13.46 -5.36 3.89
N GLN A 147 13.55 -5.89 5.11
CA GLN A 147 13.59 -7.34 5.35
C GLN A 147 12.25 -7.97 4.99
N PHE A 148 11.15 -7.32 5.43
CA PHE A 148 9.79 -7.71 5.08
C PHE A 148 9.61 -7.85 3.56
N LEU A 149 10.06 -6.86 2.78
CA LEU A 149 9.90 -6.85 1.32
C LEU A 149 10.67 -7.98 0.63
N LYS A 150 11.86 -8.29 1.16
CA LYS A 150 12.67 -9.40 0.66
C LYS A 150 11.99 -10.74 0.93
N GLU A 151 11.48 -10.93 2.14
CA GLU A 151 10.81 -12.16 2.54
C GLU A 151 9.48 -12.35 1.81
N SER A 152 8.65 -11.30 1.74
CA SER A 152 7.31 -11.35 1.13
C SER A 152 7.37 -11.77 -0.34
N ALA A 153 8.38 -11.33 -1.09
CA ALA A 153 8.58 -11.70 -2.48
C ALA A 153 8.70 -13.22 -2.68
N THR A 154 9.34 -13.93 -1.76
CA THR A 154 9.50 -15.40 -1.82
C THR A 154 8.17 -16.15 -1.65
N TYR A 155 7.15 -15.48 -1.12
CA TYR A 155 5.84 -16.05 -0.83
C TYR A 155 4.75 -15.63 -1.82
N ASN A 156 5.12 -15.05 -2.96
CA ASN A 156 4.18 -14.51 -3.97
C ASN A 156 3.27 -13.41 -3.38
N ILE A 157 3.87 -12.58 -2.51
CA ILE A 157 3.27 -11.39 -1.93
C ILE A 157 3.91 -10.19 -2.62
N ARG A 158 3.12 -9.51 -3.44
CA ARG A 158 3.54 -8.27 -4.10
C ARG A 158 3.22 -7.09 -3.21
N THR A 159 4.16 -6.15 -3.13
CA THR A 159 4.00 -4.95 -2.32
C THR A 159 4.05 -3.70 -3.19
N SER A 160 3.10 -2.80 -2.92
CA SER A 160 3.06 -1.44 -3.44
C SER A 160 3.16 -0.47 -2.27
N ILE A 161 4.08 0.49 -2.37
CA ILE A 161 4.26 1.55 -1.37
C ILE A 161 3.97 2.87 -2.04
N VAL A 162 3.12 3.66 -1.39
CA VAL A 162 2.73 5.01 -1.79
C VAL A 162 3.28 5.97 -0.76
N VAL A 163 4.11 6.90 -1.20
CA VAL A 163 4.77 7.88 -0.34
C VAL A 163 4.75 9.25 -0.97
N GLU A 164 4.61 10.29 -0.15
CA GLU A 164 4.60 11.68 -0.60
C GLU A 164 5.78 12.01 -1.52
N SER A 165 6.99 11.55 -1.22
CA SER A 165 8.15 11.73 -2.11
C SER A 165 9.26 10.73 -1.83
N HIS A 166 10.19 10.57 -2.78
CA HIS A 166 11.38 9.74 -2.56
C HIS A 166 12.29 10.33 -1.47
N SER A 167 12.33 11.66 -1.33
CA SER A 167 13.09 12.35 -0.29
C SER A 167 12.61 11.99 1.11
N VAL A 168 11.29 11.79 1.31
CA VAL A 168 10.74 11.33 2.59
C VAL A 168 11.21 9.91 2.92
N LEU A 169 11.21 9.00 1.95
CA LEU A 169 11.81 7.67 2.14
C LEU A 169 13.29 7.74 2.51
N GLN A 170 14.07 8.61 1.86
CA GLN A 170 15.49 8.80 2.18
C GLN A 170 15.70 9.37 3.57
N ARG A 171 14.83 10.27 4.03
CA ARG A 171 14.88 10.84 5.38
C ARG A 171 14.63 9.76 6.45
N ILE A 172 13.71 8.84 6.19
CA ILE A 172 13.30 7.81 7.14
C ILE A 172 14.28 6.62 7.14
N TYR A 173 14.65 6.12 5.97
CA TYR A 173 15.43 4.86 5.82
C TYR A 173 16.87 5.07 5.34
N GLY A 174 17.30 6.34 5.19
CA GLY A 174 18.56 6.68 4.55
C GLY A 174 18.53 6.46 3.04
N LYS A 175 19.52 7.02 2.33
CA LYS A 175 19.62 6.93 0.86
C LYS A 175 19.66 5.49 0.35
N HIS A 176 20.44 4.63 1.03
CA HIS A 176 20.57 3.23 0.62
C HIS A 176 19.32 2.41 0.91
N GLY A 177 18.68 2.60 2.08
CA GLY A 177 17.43 1.92 2.40
C GLY A 177 16.30 2.31 1.46
N ALA A 178 16.13 3.61 1.21
CA ALA A 178 15.15 4.11 0.24
C ALA A 178 15.36 3.54 -1.17
N LYS A 179 16.61 3.40 -1.63
CA LYS A 179 16.91 2.76 -2.92
C LYS A 179 16.49 1.29 -2.93
N ARG A 180 16.82 0.52 -1.87
CA ARG A 180 16.47 -0.90 -1.76
C ARG A 180 14.95 -1.11 -1.72
N ILE A 181 14.24 -0.31 -0.92
CA ILE A 181 12.77 -0.29 -0.89
C ILE A 181 12.21 -0.03 -2.28
N ALA A 182 12.72 1.01 -2.97
CA ALA A 182 12.26 1.38 -4.30
C ALA A 182 12.45 0.25 -5.33
N THR A 183 13.57 -0.49 -5.25
CA THR A 183 13.85 -1.63 -6.14
C THR A 183 13.05 -2.89 -5.81
N SER A 184 12.72 -3.11 -4.54
CA SER A 184 11.97 -4.30 -4.09
C SER A 184 10.46 -4.17 -4.27
N CYS A 185 9.96 -2.95 -4.47
CA CYS A 185 8.53 -2.68 -4.61
C CYS A 185 8.19 -2.16 -6.00
N GLN A 186 6.92 -2.31 -6.36
CA GLN A 186 6.33 -1.34 -7.28
C GLN A 186 5.99 -0.09 -6.49
N THR A 187 6.94 0.83 -6.44
CA THR A 187 6.81 2.09 -5.70
C THR A 187 6.14 3.12 -6.59
N THR A 188 5.07 3.73 -6.09
CA THR A 188 4.52 4.94 -6.68
C THR A 188 4.94 6.10 -5.80
N VAL A 189 5.96 6.83 -6.26
CA VAL A 189 6.42 8.06 -5.63
C VAL A 189 5.54 9.19 -6.11
N LEU A 190 5.02 9.96 -5.18
CA LEU A 190 4.21 11.12 -5.48
C LEU A 190 5.17 12.31 -5.69
N ALA A 191 4.86 13.17 -6.64
CA ALA A 191 5.68 14.34 -6.99
C ALA A 191 5.05 15.60 -6.40
#